data_AF-A0A6J6N9U2-F1
#
_entry.id   AF-A0A6J6N9U2-F1
#
_cell.length_a   1.000
_cell.length_b   1.000
_cell.length_c   1.000
_cell.angle_alpha   90.00
_cell.angle_beta   90.00
_cell.angle_gamma   90.00
#
_symmetry.space_group_name_H-M   'P 1'
#
loop_
_entity.id
_entity.type
_entity.pdbx_description
1 polymer ?
#
loop_
_entity_poly.entity_id
_entity_poly.type
_entity_poly.pdbx_seq_one_letter_code
_entity_poly.pdbx_strand_id
1 'polypeptide(L)'
;MARRRISHQDGVAAVNSVIQAKENMSDTDAVFITAIRYLLEELAEVAPGNSVEVRVPPLGATQCIEGPRHTRGTPPNVVEISPRVWFDLAVGYLAWDKALAEHKVSASGVRASLAEVLPLALKHVQR
;
A
#
# COMPACT_ATOMS: atom_id res chain seq x y z
N MET A 1 -0.46 7.38 15.52
CA MET A 1 -0.98 6.61 14.37
C MET A 1 -2.34 7.17 14.02
N ALA A 2 -2.66 7.34 12.75
CA ALA A 2 -4.05 7.66 12.37
C ALA A 2 -4.95 6.47 12.78
N ARG A 3 -6.10 6.77 13.37
CA ARG A 3 -7.07 5.73 13.77
C ARG A 3 -7.65 5.08 12.50
N ARG A 4 -7.65 3.74 12.46
CA ARG A 4 -8.30 2.93 11.41
C ARG A 4 -9.72 3.43 11.14
N ARG A 5 -10.05 3.68 9.88
CA ARG A 5 -11.37 4.18 9.45
C ARG A 5 -12.24 3.08 8.87
N ILE A 6 -11.62 2.08 8.23
CA ILE A 6 -12.30 0.95 7.62
C ILE A 6 -12.23 -0.24 8.59
N SER A 7 -13.37 -0.82 8.95
CA SER A 7 -13.36 -1.97 9.85
C SER A 7 -12.56 -3.14 9.23
N HIS A 8 -11.92 -3.97 10.06
CA HIS A 8 -11.17 -5.12 9.55
C HIS A 8 -12.05 -6.05 8.71
N GLN A 9 -13.30 -6.25 9.13
CA GLN A 9 -14.28 -7.07 8.41
C GLN A 9 -14.60 -6.49 7.02
N ASP A 10 -14.91 -5.19 6.93
CA ASP A 10 -15.24 -4.56 5.65
C ASP A 10 -14.03 -4.52 4.71
N GLY A 11 -12.84 -4.25 5.26
CA GLY A 11 -11.59 -4.23 4.52
C GLY A 11 -11.24 -5.58 3.90
N VAL A 12 -11.29 -6.66 4.70
CA VAL A 12 -11.07 -8.03 4.22
C VAL A 12 -12.12 -8.43 3.18
N ALA A 13 -13.39 -8.10 3.40
CA ALA A 13 -14.45 -8.36 2.43
C ALA A 13 -14.21 -7.65 1.09
N ALA A 14 -13.75 -6.41 1.12
CA ALA A 14 -13.41 -5.65 -0.07
C ALA A 14 -12.22 -6.26 -0.82
N VAL A 15 -11.13 -6.61 -0.12
CA VAL A 15 -9.95 -7.25 -0.73
C VAL A 15 -10.34 -8.58 -1.39
N ASN A 16 -11.11 -9.43 -0.70
CA ASN A 16 -11.58 -10.70 -1.27
C ASN A 16 -12.45 -10.49 -2.50
N SER A 17 -13.33 -9.47 -2.51
CA SER A 17 -14.16 -9.15 -3.67
C SER A 17 -13.32 -8.76 -4.89
N VAL A 18 -12.26 -7.97 -4.69
CA VAL A 18 -11.33 -7.60 -5.77
C VAL A 18 -10.56 -8.81 -6.30
N ILE A 19 -10.12 -9.72 -5.41
CA ILE A 19 -9.47 -10.98 -5.80
C ILE A 19 -10.40 -11.82 -6.68
N GLN A 20 -11.65 -12.02 -6.26
CA GLN A 20 -12.62 -12.82 -7.01
C GLN A 20 -12.97 -12.20 -8.36
N ALA A 21 -12.98 -10.87 -8.46
CA ALA A 21 -13.25 -10.17 -9.71
C ALA A 21 -12.14 -10.32 -10.76
N LYS A 22 -10.92 -10.78 -10.39
CA LYS A 22 -9.78 -11.05 -11.30
C LYS A 22 -9.59 -9.98 -12.38
N GLU A 23 -9.38 -8.72 -11.97
CA GLU A 23 -9.18 -7.55 -12.86
C GLU A 23 -10.41 -6.93 -13.52
N ASN A 24 -11.60 -7.51 -13.37
CA ASN A 24 -12.82 -6.94 -13.96
C ASN A 24 -13.41 -5.73 -13.19
N MET A 25 -12.66 -5.16 -12.26
CA MET A 25 -13.12 -4.06 -11.41
C MET A 25 -12.38 -2.77 -11.76
N SER A 26 -13.15 -1.70 -11.98
CA SER A 26 -12.62 -0.37 -12.32
C SER A 26 -11.94 0.29 -11.12
N ASP A 27 -10.95 1.15 -11.38
CA ASP A 27 -10.28 1.98 -10.36
C ASP A 27 -11.25 2.95 -9.63
N THR A 28 -12.42 3.21 -10.22
CA THR A 28 -13.48 4.04 -9.64
C THR A 28 -14.51 3.24 -8.84
N ASP A 29 -14.43 1.91 -8.84
CA ASP A 29 -15.36 1.05 -8.11
C ASP A 29 -15.21 1.25 -6.59
N ALA A 30 -16.33 1.41 -5.89
CA ALA A 30 -16.32 1.69 -4.46
C ALA A 30 -15.66 0.57 -3.63
N VAL A 31 -15.79 -0.69 -4.05
CA VAL A 31 -15.17 -1.85 -3.39
C VAL A 31 -13.67 -1.84 -3.62
N PHE A 32 -13.22 -1.56 -4.84
CA PHE A 32 -11.79 -1.40 -5.13
C PHE A 32 -11.17 -0.26 -4.33
N ILE A 33 -11.80 0.91 -4.32
CA ILE A 33 -11.34 2.07 -3.53
C ILE A 33 -11.24 1.72 -2.04
N THR A 34 -12.22 0.99 -1.51
CA THR A 34 -12.22 0.53 -0.12
C THR A 34 -11.05 -0.42 0.15
N ALA A 35 -10.80 -1.39 -0.74
CA ALA A 35 -9.67 -2.31 -0.61
C ALA A 35 -8.33 -1.57 -0.61
N ILE A 36 -8.12 -0.60 -1.51
CA ILE A 36 -6.88 0.18 -1.59
C ILE A 36 -6.62 0.98 -0.30
N ARG A 37 -7.63 1.71 0.17
CA ARG A 37 -7.53 2.51 1.40
C ARG A 37 -7.31 1.63 2.62
N TYR A 38 -7.99 0.50 2.66
CA TYR A 38 -7.81 -0.48 3.73
C TYR A 38 -6.38 -1.03 3.76
N LEU A 39 -5.81 -1.41 2.62
CA LEU A 39 -4.43 -1.90 2.54
C LEU A 39 -3.40 -0.82 2.96
N LEU A 40 -3.66 0.45 2.68
CA LEU A 40 -2.84 1.56 3.20
C LEU A 40 -2.93 1.71 4.72
N GLU A 41 -4.12 1.52 5.31
CA GLU A 41 -4.28 1.51 6.77
C GLU A 41 -3.56 0.30 7.39
N GLU A 42 -3.67 -0.88 6.78
CA GLU A 42 -2.95 -2.09 7.21
C GLU A 42 -1.43 -1.92 7.15
N LEU A 43 -0.89 -1.30 6.10
CA LEU A 43 0.56 -1.01 6.01
C LEU A 43 1.04 -0.18 7.21
N ALA A 44 0.31 0.87 7.59
CA ALA A 44 0.68 1.73 8.71
C ALA A 44 0.54 1.03 10.08
N GLU A 45 -0.32 0.02 10.18
CA GLU A 45 -0.44 -0.78 11.39
C GLU A 45 0.63 -1.86 11.51
N VAL A 46 0.97 -2.54 10.40
CA VAL A 46 2.00 -3.58 10.36
C VAL A 46 3.40 -2.98 10.48
N ALA A 47 3.62 -1.83 9.85
CA ALA A 47 4.89 -1.12 9.83
C ALA A 47 4.71 0.31 10.36
N PRO A 48 4.45 0.48 11.66
CA PRO A 48 4.25 1.79 12.25
C PRO A 48 5.43 2.72 11.99
N GLY A 49 5.19 3.97 11.61
CA GLY A 49 6.24 4.98 11.57
C GLY A 49 5.91 6.21 10.72
N ASN A 50 6.91 7.07 10.53
CA ASN A 50 6.80 8.31 9.78
C ASN A 50 8.03 8.59 8.91
N SER A 51 8.87 7.58 8.67
CA SER A 51 10.08 7.73 7.88
C SER A 51 9.79 7.64 6.37
N VAL A 52 8.78 6.85 5.98
CA VAL A 52 8.35 6.66 4.58
C VAL A 52 6.90 7.09 4.40
N GLU A 53 6.63 7.85 3.35
CA GLU A 53 5.28 8.19 2.90
C GLU A 53 4.94 7.39 1.64
N VAL A 54 3.88 6.59 1.71
CA VAL A 54 3.36 5.84 0.56
C VAL A 54 2.14 6.55 0.01
N ARG A 55 2.15 6.83 -1.30
CA ARG A 55 1.10 7.53 -2.04
C ARG A 55 0.51 6.63 -3.10
N VAL A 56 -0.81 6.55 -3.11
CA VAL A 56 -1.58 5.81 -4.11
C VAL A 56 -2.62 6.75 -4.70
N PRO A 57 -2.21 7.70 -5.57
CA PRO A 57 -3.14 8.68 -6.13
C PRO A 57 -4.16 8.01 -7.06
N PRO A 58 -5.43 8.45 -7.04
CA PRO A 58 -6.01 9.51 -6.19
C PRO A 58 -6.58 9.00 -4.86
N LEU A 59 -6.34 7.73 -4.51
CA LEU A 59 -7.11 7.00 -3.50
C LEU A 59 -6.67 7.21 -2.06
N GLY A 60 -5.40 7.55 -1.83
CA GLY A 60 -4.91 7.92 -0.51
C GLY A 60 -3.40 7.96 -0.37
N ALA A 61 -2.95 8.19 0.86
CA ALA A 61 -1.57 8.11 1.27
C ALA A 61 -1.50 7.68 2.75
N THR A 62 -0.38 7.09 3.15
CA THR A 62 -0.11 6.71 4.54
C THR A 62 1.35 6.92 4.88
N GLN A 63 1.65 7.04 6.18
CA GLN A 63 3.02 7.02 6.68
C GLN A 63 3.30 5.71 7.39
N CYS A 64 4.48 5.15 7.14
CA CYS A 64 4.91 3.88 7.67
C CYS A 64 6.43 3.87 7.88
N ILE A 65 6.91 2.77 8.44
CA ILE A 65 8.32 2.46 8.69
C ILE A 65 8.94 3.40 9.72
N GLU A 66 9.43 2.81 10.81
CA GLU A 66 10.13 3.54 11.85
C GLU A 66 11.44 4.13 11.31
N GLY A 67 11.78 5.32 11.81
CA GLY A 67 13.06 5.93 11.48
C GLY A 67 13.04 7.44 11.63
N PRO A 68 14.21 8.08 11.51
CA PRO A 68 14.33 9.52 11.43
C PRO A 68 13.46 10.06 10.31
N ARG A 69 12.80 11.18 10.61
CA ARG A 69 12.19 12.03 9.61
C ARG A 69 13.30 12.66 8.76
N HIS A 70 13.02 12.91 7.49
CA HIS A 70 13.94 13.66 6.65
C HIS A 70 14.31 14.99 7.32
N THR A 71 15.58 15.38 7.26
CA THR A 71 16.06 16.67 7.73
C THR A 71 16.18 17.63 6.55
N ARG A 72 16.43 18.93 6.84
CA ARG A 72 16.70 19.91 5.79
C ARG A 72 17.89 19.43 4.94
N GLY A 73 17.70 19.39 3.61
CA GLY A 73 18.75 18.96 2.66
C GLY A 73 18.70 17.48 2.25
N THR A 74 17.93 16.63 2.94
CA THR A 74 17.64 15.26 2.48
C THR A 74 16.26 15.18 1.87
N PRO A 75 16.09 14.58 0.66
CA PRO A 75 14.77 14.35 0.08
C PRO A 75 13.89 13.51 1.04
N PRO A 76 12.58 13.76 1.10
CA PRO A 76 11.67 12.90 1.86
C PRO A 76 11.67 11.48 1.26
N ASN A 77 11.54 10.44 2.09
CA ASN A 77 11.34 9.09 1.58
C ASN A 77 9.88 8.95 1.13
N VAL A 78 9.65 8.96 -0.17
CA VAL A 78 8.32 8.89 -0.78
C VAL A 78 8.30 7.72 -1.75
N VAL A 79 7.24 6.92 -1.65
CA VAL A 79 6.92 5.84 -2.57
C VAL A 79 5.59 6.18 -3.22
N GLU A 80 5.54 6.33 -4.53
CA GLU A 80 4.33 6.59 -5.30
C GLU A 80 4.01 5.44 -6.26
N ILE A 81 2.78 4.94 -6.19
CA ILE A 81 2.34 3.70 -6.85
C ILE A 81 0.90 3.87 -7.36
N SER A 82 0.57 3.34 -8.53
CA SER A 82 -0.84 3.35 -9.00
C SER A 82 -1.72 2.41 -8.15
N PRO A 83 -3.04 2.63 -8.07
CA PRO A 83 -3.96 1.79 -7.30
C PRO A 83 -3.81 0.30 -7.58
N ARG A 84 -3.79 -0.07 -8.86
CA ARG A 84 -3.68 -1.48 -9.26
C ARG A 84 -2.37 -2.12 -8.82
N VAL A 85 -1.24 -1.44 -9.08
CA VAL A 85 0.08 -1.94 -8.69
C VAL A 85 0.20 -2.05 -7.18
N TRP A 86 -0.37 -1.09 -6.43
CA TRP A 86 -0.41 -1.16 -4.97
C TRP A 86 -1.17 -2.39 -4.48
N PHE A 87 -2.36 -2.66 -5.04
CA PHE A 87 -3.13 -3.85 -4.70
C PHE A 87 -2.31 -5.13 -4.93
N ASP A 88 -1.75 -5.28 -6.13
CA ASP A 88 -1.00 -6.47 -6.52
C ASP A 88 0.24 -6.68 -5.65
N LEU A 89 0.94 -5.61 -5.26
CA LEU A 89 2.05 -5.66 -4.31
C LEU A 89 1.60 -6.06 -2.90
N ALA A 90 0.55 -5.43 -2.39
CA ALA A 90 0.05 -5.65 -1.03
C ALA A 90 -0.50 -7.06 -0.83
N VAL A 91 -1.15 -7.65 -1.84
CA VAL A 91 -1.66 -9.02 -1.79
C VAL A 91 -0.64 -10.07 -2.28
N GLY A 92 0.45 -9.66 -2.93
CA GLY A 92 1.55 -10.53 -3.35
C GLY A 92 1.42 -11.14 -4.75
N TYR A 93 0.58 -10.55 -5.62
CA TYR A 93 0.54 -10.88 -7.05
C TYR A 93 1.69 -10.25 -7.84
N LEU A 94 2.29 -9.19 -7.32
CA LEU A 94 3.49 -8.57 -7.86
C LEU A 94 4.57 -8.53 -6.77
N ALA A 95 5.80 -8.92 -7.11
CA ALA A 95 6.94 -8.77 -6.22
C ALA A 95 7.49 -7.34 -6.28
N TRP A 96 7.96 -6.82 -5.15
CA TRP A 96 8.52 -5.47 -5.04
C TRP A 96 9.66 -5.21 -6.04
N ASP A 97 10.66 -6.09 -6.09
CA ASP A 97 11.81 -5.93 -6.98
C ASP A 97 11.41 -5.93 -8.46
N LYS A 98 10.39 -6.72 -8.81
CA LYS A 98 9.83 -6.73 -10.16
C LYS A 98 9.13 -5.41 -10.49
N ALA A 99 8.37 -4.86 -9.55
CA ALA A 99 7.71 -3.57 -9.74
C ALA A 99 8.71 -2.41 -9.92
N LEU A 100 9.84 -2.45 -9.19
CA LEU A 100 10.94 -1.50 -9.38
C LEU A 100 11.61 -1.66 -10.74
N ALA A 101 11.95 -2.90 -11.12
CA ALA A 101 12.60 -3.20 -12.40
C ALA A 101 11.73 -2.81 -13.61
N GLU A 102 10.40 -2.91 -13.47
CA GLU A 102 9.43 -2.51 -14.50
C GLU A 102 9.00 -1.03 -14.41
N HIS A 103 9.63 -0.24 -13.54
CA HIS A 103 9.30 1.18 -13.31
C HIS A 103 7.82 1.44 -12.95
N LYS A 104 7.17 0.47 -12.30
CA LYS A 104 5.78 0.58 -11.80
C LYS A 104 5.68 1.31 -10.45
N VAL A 105 6.81 1.50 -9.78
CA VAL A 105 6.93 2.18 -8.51
C VAL A 105 7.94 3.32 -8.65
N SER A 106 7.56 4.51 -8.19
CA SER A 106 8.48 5.63 -8.03
C SER A 106 8.92 5.71 -6.57
N ALA A 107 10.18 5.41 -6.30
CA ALA A 107 10.77 5.46 -4.96
C ALA A 107 11.84 6.56 -4.90
N SER A 108 11.65 7.55 -4.04
CA SER A 108 12.56 8.69 -3.85
C SER A 108 13.00 8.77 -2.41
N GLY A 109 14.30 8.90 -2.16
CA GLY A 109 14.90 8.89 -0.82
C GLY A 109 15.58 7.56 -0.49
N VAL A 110 16.62 7.64 0.36
CA VAL A 110 17.54 6.51 0.64
C VAL A 110 16.82 5.31 1.28
N ARG A 111 15.69 5.53 1.94
CA ARG A 111 14.92 4.50 2.66
C ARG A 111 13.55 4.26 2.06
N ALA A 112 13.28 4.72 0.84
CA ALA A 112 12.00 4.52 0.17
C ALA A 112 11.85 3.08 -0.35
N SER A 113 11.73 2.12 0.56
CA SER A 113 11.53 0.71 0.24
C SER A 113 10.41 0.13 1.10
N LEU A 114 9.59 -0.71 0.48
CA LEU A 114 8.56 -1.50 1.15
C LEU A 114 8.85 -3.01 1.08
N ALA A 115 10.04 -3.41 0.61
CA ALA A 115 10.40 -4.80 0.34
C ALA A 115 10.24 -5.72 1.57
N GLU A 116 10.58 -5.22 2.75
CA GLU A 116 10.56 -6.01 3.99
C GLU A 116 9.15 -6.18 4.59
N VAL A 117 8.18 -5.40 4.12
CA VAL A 117 6.81 -5.38 4.65
C VAL A 117 5.77 -5.86 3.63
N LEU A 118 6.19 -6.11 2.39
CA LEU A 118 5.34 -6.62 1.31
C LEU A 118 5.69 -8.08 0.96
N PRO A 119 4.70 -8.93 0.63
CA PRO A 119 3.26 -8.64 0.70
C PRO A 119 2.79 -8.52 2.15
N LEU A 120 1.68 -7.79 2.36
CA LEU A 120 1.12 -7.62 3.69
C LEU A 120 0.64 -8.98 4.23
N ALA A 121 0.84 -9.19 5.54
CA ALA A 121 0.37 -10.37 6.26
C ALA A 121 -1.14 -10.28 6.56
N LEU A 122 -1.96 -10.32 5.49
CA LEU A 122 -3.42 -10.21 5.58
C LEU A 122 -4.04 -11.49 6.17
N LYS A 123 -4.70 -11.38 7.32
CA LYS A 123 -5.50 -12.47 7.88
C LYS A 123 -6.83 -12.58 7.12
N HIS A 124 -7.33 -13.81 6.93
CA HIS A 124 -8.65 -14.08 6.33
C HIS A 124 -8.84 -13.63 4.86
N VAL A 125 -7.75 -13.40 4.13
CA VAL A 125 -7.76 -13.17 2.69
C VAL A 125 -7.34 -14.45 1.99
N GLN A 126 -8.17 -14.99 1.10
CA GLN A 126 -7.87 -16.19 0.30
C GLN A 126 -7.35 -15.75 -1.07
N ARG A 127 -6.09 -16.09 -1.37
CA ARG A 127 -5.38 -15.74 -2.61
C ARG A 127 -5.53 -16.86 -3.65
#